data_AF-A0A7V2RMT3-F1
#
_entry.id   AF-A0A7V2RMT3-F1
#
_cell.length_a   1.000
_cell.length_b   1.000
_cell.length_c   1.000
_cell.angle_alpha   90.00
_cell.angle_beta   90.00
_cell.angle_gamma   90.00
#
_symmetry.space_group_name_H-M   'P 1'
#
loop_
_entity.id
_entity.type
_entity.pdbx_description
1 polymer ?
#
loop_
_entity_poly.entity_id
_entity_poly.type
_entity_poly.pdbx_seq_one_letter_code
_entity_poly.pdbx_strand_id
1 'polypeptide(L)'
;MKLIYIFSGLLFFLTACESCDPPPSYCERVFQFDIPFSLSPEKDTFLIGDTIWVESEYEKMLLDKNSGDYIDIGKFDFRVKTGVIRIDTLGYDSNPDNFEVLDIIGKFEVQPLGQNLSIIHIVYEDDNTGRSVKAGIILNATGIFHVSFTNIRPDIEDDIHLIESSCNQKISLSYNLNEGRENNYYLEEYDENEVPSEEDFRAFGGYNFVVIE
;
A
#
# COMPACT_ATOMS: atom_id res chain seq x y z
N MET A 1 -73.13 -45.22 29.74
CA MET A 1 -72.99 -44.93 28.29
C MET A 1 -72.17 -43.65 28.16
N LYS A 2 -71.06 -43.73 27.40
CA LYS A 2 -70.29 -42.69 26.66
C LYS A 2 -70.60 -41.21 27.01
N LEU A 3 -69.68 -40.27 27.14
CA LEU A 3 -68.32 -39.97 26.64
C LEU A 3 -67.90 -38.72 27.49
N ILE A 4 -66.64 -38.32 27.67
CA ILE A 4 -66.06 -37.09 27.07
C ILE A 4 -64.70 -36.78 27.75
N TYR A 5 -63.65 -36.91 26.93
CA TYR A 5 -62.41 -36.12 26.81
C TYR A 5 -61.40 -35.97 27.96
N ILE A 6 -60.38 -36.82 27.85
CA ILE A 6 -58.95 -36.49 28.02
C ILE A 6 -58.63 -35.21 27.23
N PHE A 7 -58.06 -34.18 27.85
CA PHE A 7 -57.04 -33.28 27.28
C PHE A 7 -56.60 -32.29 28.37
N SER A 8 -55.76 -32.74 29.28
CA SER A 8 -55.09 -31.87 30.25
C SER A 8 -54.00 -31.09 29.51
N GLY A 9 -54.40 -29.92 29.02
CA GLY A 9 -53.59 -28.70 28.84
C GLY A 9 -52.08 -28.86 28.75
N LEU A 10 -51.61 -29.33 27.59
CA LEU A 10 -50.28 -29.02 27.09
C LEU A 10 -50.35 -27.62 26.47
N LEU A 11 -50.27 -26.58 27.31
CA LEU A 11 -50.24 -25.18 26.86
C LEU A 11 -49.35 -24.38 27.79
N PHE A 12 -48.47 -23.56 27.22
CA PHE A 12 -47.41 -22.73 27.83
C PHE A 12 -45.98 -23.29 27.80
N PHE A 13 -45.46 -23.55 26.60
CA PHE A 13 -44.02 -23.35 26.28
C PHE A 13 -43.85 -22.91 24.82
N LEU A 14 -44.58 -21.86 24.43
CA LEU A 14 -44.37 -21.15 23.16
C LEU A 14 -44.39 -19.63 23.42
N THR A 15 -43.51 -19.15 24.32
CA THR A 15 -42.97 -17.80 24.16
C THR A 15 -41.78 -17.93 23.23
N ALA A 16 -42.11 -17.97 21.94
CA ALA A 16 -41.14 -17.84 20.89
C ALA A 16 -40.37 -16.53 21.09
N CYS A 17 -39.05 -16.67 21.02
CA CYS A 17 -38.04 -15.62 20.92
C CYS A 17 -38.53 -14.45 20.05
N GLU A 18 -39.06 -13.38 20.65
CA GLU A 18 -39.18 -12.08 19.98
C GLU A 18 -37.90 -11.30 20.26
N SER A 19 -37.25 -10.86 19.19
CA SER A 19 -35.98 -10.11 19.13
C SER A 19 -34.67 -10.91 19.31
N CYS A 20 -34.45 -11.89 18.44
CA CYS A 20 -33.10 -11.97 17.86
C CYS A 20 -33.06 -10.93 16.74
N ASP A 21 -32.76 -9.66 17.06
CA ASP A 21 -32.24 -8.79 16.02
C ASP A 21 -31.04 -9.52 15.41
N PRO A 22 -30.98 -9.71 14.07
CA PRO A 22 -29.75 -10.20 13.48
C PRO A 22 -28.62 -9.28 14.00
N PRO A 23 -27.48 -9.85 14.44
CA PRO A 23 -26.35 -9.01 14.82
C PRO A 23 -26.14 -7.99 13.69
N PRO A 24 -25.87 -6.71 14.01
CA PRO A 24 -25.75 -5.66 13.02
C PRO A 24 -24.91 -6.21 11.88
N SER A 25 -25.50 -6.32 10.69
CA SER A 25 -24.80 -6.83 9.53
C SER A 25 -23.51 -6.04 9.44
N TYR A 26 -22.38 -6.70 9.63
CA TYR A 26 -21.07 -6.08 9.61
C TYR A 26 -20.86 -5.59 8.18
N CYS A 27 -21.36 -4.39 7.88
CA CYS A 27 -21.28 -3.83 6.54
C CYS A 27 -19.89 -3.25 6.40
N GLU A 28 -19.11 -3.80 5.47
CA GLU A 28 -17.78 -3.35 5.15
C GLU A 28 -17.73 -2.96 3.66
N ARG A 29 -17.21 -1.77 3.38
CA ARG A 29 -16.91 -1.31 2.02
C ARG A 29 -15.40 -1.15 1.88
N VAL A 30 -14.80 -1.94 1.00
CA VAL A 30 -13.37 -1.83 0.68
C VAL A 30 -13.23 -1.03 -0.62
N PHE A 31 -12.54 0.10 -0.55
CA PHE A 31 -12.12 0.87 -1.71
C PHE A 31 -10.77 0.36 -2.20
N GLN A 32 -10.61 0.23 -3.51
CA GLN A 32 -9.34 -0.16 -4.12
C GLN A 32 -8.86 0.91 -5.08
N PHE A 33 -7.72 1.52 -4.78
CA PHE A 33 -7.10 2.55 -5.61
C PHE A 33 -5.72 2.13 -6.08
N ASP A 34 -5.38 2.50 -7.31
CA ASP A 34 -4.02 2.41 -7.84
C ASP A 34 -3.37 3.80 -7.74
N ILE A 35 -2.23 3.88 -7.06
CA ILE A 35 -1.40 5.09 -7.01
C ILE A 35 -0.28 4.93 -8.06
N PRO A 36 -0.24 5.80 -9.09
CA PRO A 36 0.77 5.68 -10.14
C PRO A 36 2.13 6.14 -9.63
N PHE A 37 3.16 5.36 -9.92
CA PHE A 37 4.55 5.73 -9.77
C PHE A 37 5.28 5.50 -11.09
N SER A 38 6.32 6.29 -11.33
CA SER A 38 7.28 6.03 -12.40
C SER A 38 8.70 6.17 -11.89
N LEU A 39 9.59 5.35 -12.45
CA LEU A 39 11.01 5.36 -12.21
C LEU A 39 11.74 5.55 -13.53
N SER A 40 12.65 6.52 -13.59
CA SER A 40 13.46 6.74 -14.80
C SER A 40 14.95 6.99 -14.48
N PRO A 41 15.87 6.51 -15.33
CA PRO A 41 15.65 5.66 -16.49
C PRO A 41 15.22 4.22 -16.11
N GLU A 42 14.38 3.60 -16.94
CA GLU A 42 13.98 2.19 -16.82
C GLU A 42 15.12 1.28 -17.34
N LYS A 43 16.12 1.00 -16.50
CA LYS A 43 17.26 0.13 -16.83
C LYS A 43 17.62 -0.77 -15.65
N ASP A 44 18.19 -1.94 -15.94
CA ASP A 44 18.59 -2.88 -14.89
C ASP A 44 19.95 -2.54 -14.25
N THR A 45 20.76 -1.67 -14.86
CA THR A 45 22.15 -1.42 -14.44
C THR A 45 22.47 0.07 -14.37
N PHE A 46 22.99 0.50 -13.23
CA PHE A 46 23.39 1.88 -12.92
C PHE A 46 24.85 1.93 -12.49
N LEU A 47 25.47 3.09 -12.68
CA LEU A 47 26.79 3.39 -12.12
C LEU A 47 26.62 4.10 -10.77
N ILE A 48 27.62 4.02 -9.91
CA ILE A 48 27.72 4.92 -8.75
C ILE A 48 27.67 6.38 -9.23
N GLY A 49 26.86 7.20 -8.57
CA GLY A 49 26.58 8.59 -8.90
C GLY A 49 25.45 8.78 -9.92
N ASP A 50 24.94 7.71 -10.55
CA ASP A 50 23.71 7.81 -11.34
C ASP A 50 22.54 8.22 -10.45
N THR A 51 21.60 8.95 -11.04
CA THR A 51 20.34 9.33 -10.40
C THR A 51 19.18 8.55 -10.99
N ILE A 52 18.40 7.92 -10.11
CA ILE A 52 17.11 7.34 -10.41
C ILE A 52 16.03 8.35 -10.02
N TRP A 53 15.23 8.80 -10.97
CA TRP A 53 14.10 9.68 -10.70
C TRP A 53 12.87 8.87 -10.35
N VAL A 54 12.26 9.16 -9.21
CA VAL A 54 10.99 8.59 -8.76
C VAL A 54 9.94 9.69 -8.74
N GLU A 55 8.81 9.44 -9.41
CA GLU A 55 7.73 10.40 -9.61
C GLU A 55 6.38 9.75 -9.32
N SER A 56 5.47 10.49 -8.70
CA SER A 56 4.06 10.11 -8.58
C SER A 56 3.19 11.35 -8.67
N GLU A 57 2.16 11.29 -9.50
CA GLU A 57 1.18 12.36 -9.70
C GLU A 57 -0.21 11.74 -9.85
N TYR A 58 -1.18 12.21 -9.06
CA TYR A 58 -2.57 11.75 -9.16
C TYR A 58 -3.56 12.83 -8.73
N GLU A 59 -4.75 12.77 -9.31
CA GLU A 59 -5.85 13.69 -9.02
C GLU A 59 -6.55 13.35 -7.68
N LYS A 60 -7.30 14.32 -7.13
CA LYS A 60 -8.13 14.10 -5.93
C LYS A 60 -9.32 13.18 -6.15
N MET A 61 -9.65 12.85 -7.40
CA MET A 61 -10.68 11.89 -7.75
C MET A 61 -10.02 10.61 -8.24
N LEU A 62 -10.09 9.53 -7.45
CA LEU A 62 -9.54 8.23 -7.85
C LEU A 62 -10.64 7.24 -8.20
N LEU A 63 -10.39 6.43 -9.22
CA LEU A 63 -11.27 5.32 -9.60
C LEU A 63 -11.17 4.19 -8.56
N ASP A 64 -12.26 3.90 -7.87
CA ASP A 64 -12.39 2.71 -7.04
C ASP A 64 -12.60 1.49 -7.94
N LYS A 65 -11.61 0.61 -8.01
CA LYS A 65 -11.62 -0.57 -8.89
C LYS A 65 -12.69 -1.59 -8.52
N ASN A 66 -13.19 -1.57 -7.29
CA ASN A 66 -14.25 -2.48 -6.86
C ASN A 66 -15.63 -2.04 -7.36
N SER A 67 -15.94 -0.74 -7.33
CA SER A 67 -17.25 -0.22 -7.72
C SER A 67 -17.30 0.36 -9.14
N GLY A 68 -16.17 0.81 -9.67
CA GLY A 68 -16.09 1.58 -10.92
C GLY A 68 -16.42 3.07 -10.77
N ASP A 69 -16.65 3.54 -9.54
CA ASP A 69 -16.97 4.94 -9.24
C ASP A 69 -15.68 5.75 -9.00
N TYR A 70 -15.71 7.04 -9.31
CA TYR A 70 -14.68 7.99 -8.89
C TYR A 70 -15.00 8.51 -7.48
N ILE A 71 -14.02 8.40 -6.57
CA ILE A 71 -14.14 8.76 -5.16
C ILE A 71 -13.24 9.97 -4.88
N ASP A 72 -13.78 10.98 -4.21
CA ASP A 72 -13.02 12.14 -3.73
C ASP A 72 -12.19 11.74 -2.51
N ILE A 73 -10.87 11.75 -2.67
CA ILE A 73 -9.87 11.44 -1.64
C ILE A 73 -9.16 12.71 -1.15
N GLY A 74 -9.63 13.90 -1.53
CA GLY A 74 -8.93 15.17 -1.30
C GLY A 74 -8.67 15.48 0.17
N LYS A 75 -9.44 14.89 1.09
CA LYS A 75 -9.23 15.00 2.54
C LYS A 75 -8.47 13.82 3.15
N PHE A 76 -8.28 12.74 2.41
CA PHE A 76 -7.60 11.55 2.89
C PHE A 76 -6.09 11.68 2.70
N ASP A 77 -5.31 11.55 3.78
CA ASP A 77 -3.85 11.64 3.78
C ASP A 77 -3.23 10.25 3.49
N PHE A 78 -2.79 10.03 2.24
CA PHE A 78 -2.04 8.82 1.90
C PHE A 78 -0.61 8.94 2.39
N ARG A 79 -0.35 8.35 3.55
CA ARG A 79 1.00 8.21 4.08
C ARG A 79 1.71 7.07 3.37
N VAL A 80 2.51 7.37 2.37
CA VAL A 80 3.29 6.40 1.59
C VAL A 80 4.73 6.38 2.11
N LYS A 81 5.31 5.20 2.21
CA LYS A 81 6.75 5.03 2.42
C LYS A 81 7.36 4.17 1.32
N THR A 82 8.64 4.37 1.11
CA THR A 82 9.49 3.57 0.24
C THR A 82 10.81 3.24 0.93
N GLY A 83 11.65 2.43 0.31
CA GLY A 83 12.98 2.11 0.78
C GLY A 83 13.87 1.72 -0.40
N VAL A 84 15.16 2.03 -0.28
CA VAL A 84 16.20 1.50 -1.17
C VAL A 84 16.91 0.41 -0.37
N ILE A 85 16.64 -0.84 -0.71
CA ILE A 85 17.08 -2.01 0.05
C ILE A 85 18.08 -2.77 -0.80
N ARG A 86 19.26 -3.02 -0.26
CA ARG A 86 20.24 -3.92 -0.85
C ARG A 86 19.84 -5.37 -0.54
N ILE A 87 19.69 -6.18 -1.58
CA ILE A 87 19.18 -7.55 -1.51
C ILE A 87 20.25 -8.63 -1.74
N ASP A 88 21.40 -8.28 -2.31
CA ASP A 88 22.57 -9.18 -2.48
C ASP A 88 23.39 -9.39 -1.19
N THR A 89 22.82 -9.08 -0.03
CA THR A 89 23.47 -9.21 1.28
C THR A 89 22.56 -9.91 2.28
N LEU A 90 23.15 -10.62 3.24
CA LEU A 90 22.39 -11.24 4.34
C LEU A 90 21.76 -10.18 5.23
N GLY A 91 20.43 -10.25 5.36
CA GLY A 91 19.63 -9.30 6.12
C GLY A 91 19.26 -8.06 5.31
N TYR A 92 18.25 -7.33 5.79
CA TYR A 92 17.82 -6.07 5.18
C TYR A 92 18.89 -4.99 5.38
N ASP A 93 19.53 -4.55 4.30
CA ASP A 93 20.44 -3.41 4.28
C ASP A 93 19.80 -2.25 3.50
N SER A 94 19.18 -1.32 4.22
CA SER A 94 18.74 -0.04 3.69
C SER A 94 19.52 1.11 4.32
N ASN A 95 20.85 0.93 4.46
CA ASN A 95 21.72 1.96 5.01
C ASN A 95 21.60 3.26 4.19
N PRO A 96 21.29 4.41 4.84
CA PRO A 96 21.21 5.69 4.16
C PRO A 96 22.54 6.14 3.52
N ASP A 97 23.67 5.53 3.85
CA ASP A 97 24.95 5.80 3.17
C ASP A 97 24.99 5.21 1.74
N ASN A 98 24.10 4.26 1.41
CA ASN A 98 24.04 3.64 0.08
C ASN A 98 23.43 4.56 -0.98
N PHE A 99 22.77 5.65 -0.59
CA PHE A 99 22.11 6.57 -1.51
C PHE A 99 22.01 7.99 -0.95
N GLU A 100 21.80 8.97 -1.83
CA GLU A 100 21.39 10.33 -1.46
C GLU A 100 20.03 10.63 -2.11
N VAL A 101 19.22 11.45 -1.45
CA VAL A 101 17.93 11.89 -1.96
C VAL A 101 18.00 13.35 -2.38
N LEU A 102 17.54 13.64 -3.58
CA LEU A 102 17.41 14.98 -4.15
C LEU A 102 15.92 15.30 -4.36
N ASP A 103 15.33 16.07 -3.44
CA ASP A 103 13.94 16.51 -3.54
C ASP A 103 13.75 17.57 -4.63
N ILE A 104 12.76 17.39 -5.51
CA ILE A 104 12.37 18.38 -6.54
C ILE A 104 10.96 18.90 -6.30
N ILE A 105 10.00 18.00 -6.05
CA ILE A 105 8.59 18.29 -5.74
C ILE A 105 8.21 17.43 -4.54
N GLY A 106 7.56 18.03 -3.53
CA GLY A 106 7.33 17.36 -2.25
C GLY A 106 8.64 17.01 -1.54
N LYS A 107 8.66 15.93 -0.73
CA LYS A 107 9.85 15.48 0.01
C LYS A 107 9.93 13.96 0.14
N PHE A 108 11.15 13.44 0.17
CA PHE A 108 11.49 12.06 0.52
C PHE A 108 12.28 12.09 1.84
N GLU A 109 11.57 12.00 2.96
CA GLU A 109 12.16 12.13 4.30
C GLU A 109 12.78 10.80 4.75
N VAL A 110 14.11 10.70 4.66
CA VAL A 110 14.86 9.52 5.12
C VAL A 110 14.87 9.46 6.65
N GLN A 111 14.28 8.40 7.21
CA GLN A 111 14.26 8.11 8.63
C GLN A 111 15.10 6.87 8.94
N PRO A 112 16.27 7.02 9.60
CA PRO A 112 17.02 5.89 10.12
C PRO A 112 16.24 5.15 11.22
N LEU A 113 16.18 3.82 11.11
CA LEU A 113 15.58 2.91 12.09
C LEU A 113 16.64 2.09 12.86
N GLY A 114 17.90 2.17 12.46
CA GLY A 114 19.02 1.43 13.06
C GLY A 114 20.32 1.68 12.30
N GLN A 115 21.35 0.86 12.58
CA GLN A 115 22.68 1.04 11.97
C GLN A 115 22.70 0.81 10.45
N ASN A 116 21.82 -0.04 9.91
CA ASN A 116 21.76 -0.37 8.46
C ASN A 116 20.33 -0.32 7.92
N LEU A 117 19.43 0.36 8.62
CA LEU A 117 18.01 0.37 8.26
C LEU A 117 17.52 1.80 8.20
N SER A 118 16.92 2.16 7.09
CA SER A 118 16.14 3.37 6.91
C SER A 118 14.83 3.07 6.19
N ILE A 119 13.85 3.95 6.39
CA ILE A 119 12.65 4.07 5.56
C ILE A 119 12.59 5.49 5.02
N ILE A 120 11.98 5.67 3.87
CA ILE A 120 11.79 6.97 3.25
C ILE A 120 10.30 7.30 3.28
N HIS A 121 9.93 8.36 4.00
CA HIS A 121 8.54 8.86 4.01
C HIS A 121 8.34 9.79 2.82
N ILE A 122 7.31 9.50 2.03
CA ILE A 122 6.96 10.31 0.86
C ILE A 122 5.93 11.36 1.30
N VAL A 123 6.32 12.63 1.22
CA VAL A 123 5.45 13.77 1.51
C VAL A 123 5.11 14.43 0.18
N TYR A 124 3.86 14.27 -0.25
CA TYR A 124 3.36 14.89 -1.48
C TYR A 124 3.24 16.40 -1.33
N GLU A 125 3.51 17.13 -2.41
CA GLU A 125 2.95 18.46 -2.60
C GLU A 125 1.47 18.31 -2.98
N ASP A 126 0.59 19.01 -2.28
CA ASP A 126 -0.87 18.94 -2.44
C ASP A 126 -1.40 20.32 -2.89
N ASP A 127 -2.14 20.34 -3.99
CA ASP A 127 -2.78 21.54 -4.52
C ASP A 127 -4.29 21.35 -4.69
N ASN A 128 -4.98 22.28 -5.37
CA ASN A 128 -6.43 22.15 -5.53
C ASN A 128 -6.87 21.02 -6.49
N THR A 129 -5.95 20.49 -7.29
CA THR A 129 -6.22 19.53 -8.37
C THR A 129 -5.77 18.12 -8.02
N GLY A 130 -4.65 17.97 -7.32
CA GLY A 130 -4.04 16.67 -7.09
C GLY A 130 -2.88 16.72 -6.11
N ARG A 131 -2.11 15.64 -6.15
CA ARG A 131 -0.90 15.44 -5.36
C ARG A 131 0.22 15.01 -6.27
N SER A 132 1.39 15.59 -6.04
CA SER A 132 2.59 15.32 -6.84
C SER A 132 3.81 15.18 -5.95
N VAL A 133 4.72 14.29 -6.33
CA VAL A 133 6.05 14.17 -5.73
C VAL A 133 7.06 13.79 -6.81
N LYS A 134 8.28 14.32 -6.69
CA LYS A 134 9.42 14.00 -7.54
C LYS A 134 10.71 14.10 -6.74
N ALA A 135 11.48 13.02 -6.73
CA ALA A 135 12.79 12.99 -6.11
C ALA A 135 13.78 12.20 -6.98
N GLY A 136 15.06 12.57 -6.90
CA GLY A 136 16.16 11.78 -7.40
C GLY A 136 16.76 10.93 -6.29
N ILE A 137 17.05 9.67 -6.56
CA ILE A 137 17.83 8.76 -5.71
C ILE A 137 19.19 8.61 -6.36
N ILE A 138 20.23 9.17 -5.75
CA ILE A 138 21.61 9.12 -6.23
C ILE A 138 22.30 7.93 -5.57
N LEU A 139 22.86 7.03 -6.37
CA LEU A 139 23.39 5.76 -5.89
C LEU A 139 24.85 5.89 -5.45
N ASN A 140 25.18 5.45 -4.23
CA ASN A 140 26.51 5.64 -3.64
C ASN A 140 27.28 4.33 -3.36
N ALA A 141 26.65 3.17 -3.55
CA ALA A 141 27.24 1.87 -3.29
C ALA A 141 26.91 0.85 -4.40
N THR A 142 27.85 -0.05 -4.68
CA THR A 142 27.62 -1.19 -5.59
C THR A 142 26.79 -2.27 -4.91
N GLY A 143 25.98 -3.01 -5.69
CA GLY A 143 25.17 -4.12 -5.20
C GLY A 143 23.93 -4.36 -6.06
N ILE A 144 23.03 -5.21 -5.59
CA ILE A 144 21.69 -5.37 -6.16
C ILE A 144 20.71 -4.74 -5.19
N PHE A 145 19.93 -3.80 -5.68
CA PHE A 145 19.00 -3.01 -4.89
C PHE A 145 17.57 -3.22 -5.36
N HIS A 146 16.67 -3.03 -4.41
CA HIS A 146 15.23 -3.12 -4.54
C HIS A 146 14.60 -1.81 -4.05
N VAL A 147 13.61 -1.32 -4.79
CA VAL A 147 12.71 -0.24 -4.37
C VAL A 147 11.28 -0.74 -4.45
N SER A 148 10.49 -0.48 -3.41
CA SER A 148 9.06 -0.72 -3.39
C SER A 148 8.34 0.34 -2.58
N PHE A 149 7.01 0.37 -2.71
CA PHE A 149 6.13 1.33 -2.06
C PHE A 149 5.13 0.60 -1.20
N THR A 150 4.85 1.17 -0.04
CA THR A 150 3.83 0.63 0.85
C THR A 150 3.20 1.78 1.63
N ASN A 151 1.97 1.58 2.10
CA ASN A 151 1.38 2.55 2.99
C ASN A 151 2.02 2.40 4.38
N ILE A 152 2.25 3.52 5.04
CA ILE A 152 2.42 3.53 6.47
C ILE A 152 1.06 3.10 7.01
N ARG A 153 0.97 1.88 7.55
CA ARG A 153 -0.23 1.46 8.28
C ARG A 153 -0.52 2.59 9.26
N PRO A 154 -1.66 3.29 9.14
CA PRO A 154 -2.10 4.03 10.30
C PRO A 154 -2.37 2.93 11.32
N ASP A 155 -1.51 2.80 12.33
CA ASP A 155 -1.78 2.00 13.53
C ASP A 155 -2.93 2.62 14.35
N ILE A 156 -3.83 3.33 13.67
CA ILE A 156 -5.01 4.00 14.14
C ILE A 156 -6.07 3.62 13.11
N GLU A 157 -7.04 2.86 13.56
CA GLU A 157 -8.36 2.72 12.94
C GLU A 157 -9.04 4.12 12.90
N ASP A 158 -8.40 5.11 12.28
CA ASP A 158 -9.06 6.37 11.97
C ASP A 158 -10.18 6.01 11.02
N ASP A 159 -11.42 6.24 11.47
CA ASP A 159 -12.63 5.94 10.71
C ASP A 159 -12.51 6.53 9.31
N ILE A 160 -12.21 5.67 8.34
CA ILE A 160 -12.11 6.07 6.95
C ILE A 160 -13.51 6.50 6.53
N HIS A 161 -13.64 7.76 6.12
CA HIS A 161 -14.90 8.34 5.70
C HIS A 161 -14.72 9.01 4.33
N LEU A 162 -14.49 8.19 3.30
CA LEU A 162 -14.40 8.68 1.93
C LEU A 162 -15.78 9.05 1.37
N ILE A 163 -16.82 8.35 1.83
CA ILE A 163 -18.21 8.64 1.46
C ILE A 163 -19.12 8.66 2.69
N GLU A 164 -20.27 9.31 2.56
CA GLU A 164 -21.35 9.18 3.54
C GLU A 164 -21.94 7.77 3.48
N SER A 165 -21.63 6.95 4.47
CA SER A 165 -22.12 5.57 4.57
C SER A 165 -22.13 5.12 6.03
N SER A 166 -23.09 4.28 6.39
CA SER A 166 -23.15 3.60 7.69
C SER A 166 -22.27 2.34 7.76
N CYS A 167 -21.60 1.98 6.67
CA CYS A 167 -20.69 0.83 6.59
C CYS A 167 -19.27 1.23 7.00
N ASN A 168 -18.56 0.31 7.66
CA ASN A 168 -17.12 0.45 7.92
C ASN A 168 -16.40 0.52 6.58
N GLN A 169 -15.46 1.46 6.45
CA GLN A 169 -14.73 1.66 5.20
C GLN A 169 -13.28 1.24 5.38
N LYS A 170 -12.73 0.58 4.36
CA LYS A 170 -11.32 0.21 4.28
C LYS A 170 -10.76 0.67 2.95
N ILE A 171 -9.46 0.93 2.92
CA ILE A 171 -8.74 1.24 1.69
C ILE A 171 -7.70 0.17 1.45
N SER A 172 -7.66 -0.34 0.22
CA SER A 172 -6.57 -1.12 -0.34
C SER A 172 -5.88 -0.26 -1.40
N LEU A 173 -4.56 -0.12 -1.27
CA LEU A 173 -3.73 0.62 -2.23
C LEU A 173 -2.84 -0.37 -2.97
N SER A 174 -2.72 -0.17 -4.27
CA SER A 174 -1.69 -0.76 -5.10
C SER A 174 -0.83 0.35 -5.69
N TYR A 175 0.46 0.10 -5.85
CA TYR A 175 1.42 1.09 -6.35
C TYR A 175 1.89 0.64 -7.73
N ASN A 176 1.29 1.23 -8.77
CA ASN A 176 1.60 0.84 -10.14
C ASN A 176 2.86 1.57 -10.60
N LEU A 177 3.99 0.87 -10.57
CA LEU A 177 5.26 1.39 -11.06
C LEU A 177 5.44 1.10 -12.56
N ASN A 178 5.76 2.12 -13.35
CA ASN A 178 6.09 2.03 -14.78
C ASN A 178 5.04 1.27 -15.61
N GLU A 179 3.77 1.39 -15.24
CA GLU A 179 2.65 0.65 -15.86
C GLU A 179 2.83 -0.88 -15.81
N GLY A 180 3.63 -1.38 -14.86
CA GLY A 180 3.95 -2.81 -14.71
C GLY A 180 4.96 -3.35 -15.73
N ARG A 181 5.74 -2.51 -16.41
CA ARG A 181 6.77 -2.95 -17.36
C ARG A 181 8.17 -2.92 -16.75
N GLU A 182 9.01 -3.86 -17.16
CA GLU A 182 10.48 -3.80 -17.00
C GLU A 182 10.99 -3.50 -15.57
N ASN A 183 10.40 -4.12 -14.55
CA ASN A 183 10.77 -3.93 -13.14
C ASN A 183 11.88 -4.89 -12.64
N ASN A 184 12.48 -5.67 -13.55
CA ASN A 184 13.61 -6.57 -13.28
C ASN A 184 13.38 -7.61 -12.16
N TYR A 185 12.16 -8.14 -12.05
CA TYR A 185 11.81 -9.16 -11.04
C TYR A 185 12.74 -10.39 -11.04
N TYR A 186 13.36 -10.72 -12.18
CA TYR A 186 14.32 -11.83 -12.25
C TYR A 186 15.50 -11.66 -11.28
N LEU A 187 15.85 -10.42 -10.89
CA LEU A 187 16.90 -10.15 -9.91
C LEU A 187 16.53 -10.57 -8.47
N GLU A 188 15.26 -10.89 -8.19
CA GLU A 188 14.86 -11.47 -6.89
C GLU A 188 15.51 -12.83 -6.65
N GLU A 189 16.04 -13.51 -7.68
CA GLU A 189 16.81 -14.76 -7.49
C GLU A 189 18.08 -14.57 -6.66
N TYR A 190 18.54 -13.33 -6.51
CA TYR A 190 19.69 -12.93 -5.71
C TYR A 190 19.33 -12.38 -4.33
N ASP A 191 18.04 -12.30 -3.98
CA ASP A 191 17.64 -11.91 -2.62
C ASP A 191 17.98 -13.06 -1.65
N GLU A 192 18.90 -12.77 -0.74
CA GLU A 192 19.32 -13.69 0.32
C GLU A 192 18.30 -13.78 1.47
N ASN A 193 17.17 -13.06 1.38
CA ASN A 193 16.10 -13.01 2.37
C ASN A 193 14.84 -13.79 1.92
N GLU A 194 13.74 -13.10 1.63
CA GLU A 194 12.44 -13.68 1.29
C GLU A 194 11.97 -13.11 -0.06
N VAL A 195 11.98 -13.98 -1.07
CA VAL A 195 11.52 -13.64 -2.42
C VAL A 195 9.98 -13.48 -2.41
N PRO A 196 9.45 -12.26 -2.65
CA PRO A 196 8.01 -12.05 -2.77
C PRO A 196 7.47 -12.77 -4.01
N SER A 197 6.16 -13.00 -4.07
CA SER A 197 5.54 -13.44 -5.32
C SER A 197 5.64 -12.34 -6.38
N GLU A 198 5.67 -12.69 -7.67
CA GLU A 198 5.69 -11.68 -8.74
C GLU A 198 4.45 -10.76 -8.69
N GLU A 199 3.31 -11.30 -8.25
CA GLU A 199 2.09 -10.54 -8.04
C GLU A 199 2.26 -9.49 -6.94
N ASP A 200 2.78 -9.88 -5.77
CA ASP A 200 3.04 -8.96 -4.65
C ASP A 200 4.10 -7.93 -5.02
N PHE A 201 5.19 -8.36 -5.64
CA PHE A 201 6.24 -7.49 -6.14
C PHE A 201 5.67 -6.40 -7.04
N ARG A 202 4.81 -6.76 -8.01
CA ARG A 202 4.15 -5.79 -8.90
C ARG A 202 3.13 -4.92 -8.15
N ALA A 203 2.36 -5.49 -7.21
CA ALA A 203 1.34 -4.77 -6.46
C ALA A 203 1.93 -3.67 -5.56
N PHE A 204 3.14 -3.86 -5.05
CA PHE A 204 3.88 -2.87 -4.26
C PHE A 204 4.84 -2.01 -5.10
N GLY A 205 4.72 -2.05 -6.43
CA GLY A 205 5.58 -1.25 -7.31
C GLY A 205 7.06 -1.57 -7.15
N GLY A 206 7.38 -2.85 -6.96
CA GLY A 206 8.74 -3.36 -6.84
C GLY A 206 9.57 -3.06 -8.09
N TYR A 207 10.85 -2.72 -7.89
CA TYR A 207 11.84 -2.48 -8.93
C TYR A 207 13.22 -2.90 -8.45
N ASN A 208 13.85 -3.79 -9.20
CA ASN A 208 15.22 -4.22 -8.90
C ASN A 208 16.22 -3.63 -9.88
N PHE A 209 17.46 -3.41 -9.43
CA PHE A 209 18.54 -2.95 -10.29
C PHE A 209 19.90 -3.26 -9.68
N VAL A 210 20.91 -3.30 -10.54
CA VAL A 210 22.32 -3.52 -10.21
C VAL A 210 23.05 -2.18 -10.24
N VAL A 211 23.92 -1.95 -9.27
CA VAL A 211 24.82 -0.79 -9.21
C VAL A 211 26.26 -1.26 -9.30
N ILE A 212 27.01 -0.70 -10.24
CA ILE A 212 28.42 -1.00 -10.50
C ILE A 212 29.27 0.28 -10.43
N GLU A 213 30.60 0.13 -10.46
CA GLU A 213 31.57 1.24 -10.50
C GLU A 213 31.57 2.03 -11.81
#